data_AF-A0A533XSV6-F1
#
_entry.id   AF-A0A533XSV6-F1
#
_cell.length_a   1.000
_cell.length_b   1.000
_cell.length_c   1.000
_cell.angle_alpha   90.00
_cell.angle_beta   90.00
_cell.angle_gamma   90.00
#
_symmetry.space_group_name_H-M   'P 1'
#
loop_
_entity.id
_entity.type
_entity.pdbx_description
1 polymer ?
#
loop_
_entity_poly.entity_id
_entity_poly.type
_entity_poly.pdbx_seq_one_letter_code
_entity_poly.pdbx_strand_id
1 'polypeptide(L)' 'YSKSPYRDPKGPEDGQNKVIRGGSWRESPNGARVSKRFQAKLWRTDATIGFRCAKTGP' A
#
# COMPACT_ATOMS: atom_id res chain seq x y z
N TYR A 1 -7.83 -7.06 11.18
CA TYR A 1 -8.84 -7.39 10.15
C TYR A 1 -10.19 -7.82 10.74
N SER A 2 -10.41 -7.75 12.05
CA SER A 2 -11.68 -8.12 12.69
C SER A 2 -12.90 -7.35 12.16
N LYS A 3 -12.71 -6.14 11.62
CA LYS A 3 -13.75 -5.28 11.04
C LYS A 3 -13.60 -5.08 9.51
N SER A 4 -12.95 -6.01 8.82
CA SER A 4 -12.82 -5.97 7.36
C SER A 4 -13.79 -6.97 6.73
N PRO A 5 -14.46 -6.65 5.61
CA PRO A 5 -15.21 -7.66 4.87
C PRO A 5 -14.26 -8.78 4.42
N TYR A 6 -14.77 -10.00 4.38
CA TYR A 6 -14.03 -11.18 3.95
C TYR A 6 -13.70 -11.13 2.44
N ARG A 7 -14.62 -10.61 1.62
CA ARG A 7 -14.46 -10.48 0.17
C ARG A 7 -14.23 -9.01 -0.23
N ASP A 8 -13.28 -8.79 -1.15
CA ASP A 8 -12.94 -7.50 -1.78
C ASP A 8 -12.86 -6.29 -0.82
N PRO A 9 -11.99 -6.34 0.21
CA PRO A 9 -11.84 -5.23 1.15
C PRO A 9 -11.19 -4.02 0.47
N LYS A 10 -11.97 -2.95 0.28
CA LYS A 10 -11.50 -1.67 -0.29
C LYS A 10 -10.69 -0.82 0.68
N GLY A 11 -10.78 -1.11 1.97
CA GLY A 11 -10.24 -0.27 3.04
C GLY A 11 -11.29 0.74 3.55
N PRO A 12 -10.89 1.65 4.44
CA PRO A 12 -11.78 2.69 4.96
C PRO A 12 -12.16 3.70 3.87
N GLU A 13 -13.35 4.31 3.98
CA GLU A 13 -13.84 5.34 3.06
C GLU A 13 -12.94 6.58 3.09
N ASP A 14 -12.60 7.03 4.30
CA ASP A 14 -11.74 8.18 4.54
C ASP A 14 -10.36 7.81 5.06
N GLY A 15 -9.38 8.65 4.75
CA GLY A 15 -8.04 8.51 5.28
C GLY A 15 -7.09 9.53 4.67
N GLN A 16 -6.25 10.12 5.52
CA GLN A 16 -5.27 11.10 5.06
C GLN A 16 -4.06 10.45 4.34
N ASN A 17 -3.89 9.13 4.48
CA ASN A 17 -2.76 8.38 3.93
C ASN A 17 -3.25 7.24 3.02
N LYS A 18 -2.41 6.85 2.06
CA LYS A 18 -2.59 5.66 1.22
C LYS A 18 -1.49 4.63 1.50
N VAL A 19 -1.81 3.36 1.29
CA VAL A 19 -0.93 2.23 1.58
C VAL A 19 0.09 2.03 0.45
N ILE A 20 1.35 1.83 0.83
CA ILE A 20 2.46 1.50 -0.07
C ILE A 20 3.04 0.14 0.36
N ARG A 21 3.43 -0.68 -0.62
CA ARG A 21 3.88 -2.07 -0.43
C ARG A 21 5.12 -2.33 -1.29
N GLY A 22 5.86 -3.39 -0.97
CA GLY A 22 6.97 -3.91 -1.79
C GLY A 22 8.36 -3.43 -1.38
N GLY A 23 8.47 -2.34 -0.61
CA GLY A 23 9.77 -1.76 -0.27
C GLY A 23 10.42 -1.02 -1.46
N SER A 24 11.68 -0.65 -1.29
CA SER A 24 12.47 0.05 -2.32
C SER A 24 13.94 -0.32 -2.22
N TRP A 25 14.76 0.19 -3.14
CA TRP A 25 16.22 0.01 -3.13
C TRP A 25 16.91 0.56 -1.87
N ARG A 26 16.28 1.49 -1.14
CA ARG A 26 16.81 2.08 0.10
C ARG A 26 16.42 1.27 1.34
N GLU A 27 15.51 0.32 1.21
CA GLU A 27 14.88 -0.35 2.34
C GLU A 27 15.63 -1.63 2.73
N SER A 28 15.70 -1.93 4.03
CA SER A 28 16.27 -3.20 4.52
C SER A 28 15.40 -4.41 4.11
N PRO A 29 15.93 -5.64 4.13
CA PRO A 29 15.13 -6.85 3.89
C PRO A 29 13.88 -6.95 4.79
N ASN A 30 14.00 -6.52 6.05
CA ASN A 30 12.88 -6.47 6.99
C ASN A 30 11.81 -5.43 6.61
N GLY A 31 12.21 -4.37 5.90
CA GLY A 31 11.33 -3.36 5.36
C GLY A 31 10.63 -3.75 4.05
N ALA A 32 11.24 -4.66 3.27
CA ALA A 32 10.72 -5.16 2.00
C ALA A 32 9.86 -6.45 2.11
N ARG A 33 9.53 -6.90 3.32
CA ARG A 33 8.70 -8.11 3.53
C ARG A 33 7.33 -7.97 2.87
N VAL A 34 6.85 -9.08 2.30
CA VAL A 34 5.54 -9.16 1.61
C VAL A 34 4.34 -8.73 2.45
N SER A 35 4.39 -8.90 3.78
CA SER A 35 3.31 -8.53 4.68
C SER A 35 3.42 -7.10 5.23
N LYS A 36 4.56 -6.43 5.06
CA LYS A 36 4.77 -5.08 5.59
C LYS A 36 3.96 -4.05 4.78
N ARG A 37 3.35 -3.11 5.50
CA ARG A 37 2.50 -2.05 4.97
C ARG A 37 3.09 -0.72 5.41
N PHE A 38 3.50 0.12 4.46
CA PHE A 38 3.86 1.50 4.70
C PHE A 38 2.69 2.41 4.34
N GLN A 39 2.70 3.65 4.82
CA GLN A 39 1.67 4.64 4.46
C GLN A 39 2.29 6.01 4.22
N ALA A 40 1.71 6.75 3.28
CA ALA A 40 2.13 8.11 2.96
C ALA A 40 0.93 8.99 2.64
N LYS A 41 1.09 10.31 2.79
CA LYS A 41 0.13 11.31 2.33
C LYS A 41 0.00 11.25 0.81
N LEU A 42 -1.19 11.57 0.29
CA LEU A 42 -1.48 11.59 -1.16
C LEU A 42 -0.56 12.52 -1.96
N TRP A 43 -0.13 13.63 -1.37
CA TRP A 43 0.75 14.60 -2.01
C TRP A 43 2.24 14.27 -1.87
N ARG A 44 2.61 13.21 -1.13
CA ARG A 44 4.02 12.87 -0.95
C ARG A 44 4.59 12.35 -2.26
N THR A 45 5.62 13.02 -2.76
CA THR A 45 6.48 12.54 -3.83
C THR A 45 7.83 12.12 -3.25
N ASP A 46 8.33 10.98 -3.68
CA ASP A 46 9.58 10.40 -3.17
C ASP A 46 10.18 9.51 -4.26
N ALA A 47 11.50 9.60 -4.47
CA ALA A 47 12.20 8.79 -5.47
C ALA A 47 12.14 7.28 -5.18
N THR A 48 11.77 6.88 -3.95
CA THR A 48 11.60 5.48 -3.57
C THR A 48 10.16 4.99 -3.69
N ILE A 49 9.22 5.83 -4.13
CA ILE A 49 7.78 5.50 -4.20
C ILE A 49 7.32 5.54 -5.65
N GLY A 50 6.75 4.42 -6.12
CA GLY A 50 6.05 4.30 -7.40
C GLY A 50 4.76 3.49 -7.25
N PHE A 51 4.10 3.19 -8.38
CA PHE A 51 2.88 2.39 -8.40
C PHE A 51 2.83 1.44 -9.60
N ARG A 52 1.99 0.40 -9.48
CA ARG A 52 1.64 -0.51 -10.57
C ARG A 52 0.13 -0.55 -10.69
N CYS A 53 -0.37 -0.41 -11.91
CA CYS A 53 -1.80 -0.47 -12.18
C CYS A 53 -2.35 -1.90 -12.08
N ALA A 54 -3.64 -1.99 -11.82
CA ALA A 54 -4.43 -3.21 -11.93
C ALA A 54 -5.74 -2.89 -12.67
N LYS A 55 -6.36 -3.91 -13.25
CA LYS A 55 -7.67 -3.82 -13.91
C LYS A 55 -8.56 -4.94 -13.37
N THR A 56 -9.86 -4.70 -13.34
CA THR A 56 -10.84 -5.76 -13.07
C THR A 56 -10.77 -6.85 -14.14
N GLY A 57 -11.07 -8.09 -13.74
CA GLY A 57 -11.19 -9.21 -14.66
C GLY A 57 -12.39 -9.05 -15.62
N PRO A 58 -12.50 -9.92 -16.64
CA PRO A 58 -13.69 -10.00 -17.48
C PRO A 58 -14.95 -10.34 -16.68
#